data_AF-A0A2H3L525-F1
#
_entry.id   AF-A0A2H3L525-F1
#
_cell.length_a   1.000
_cell.length_b   1.000
_cell.length_c   1.000
_cell.angle_alpha   90.00
_cell.angle_beta   90.00
_cell.angle_gamma   90.00
#
_symmetry.space_group_name_H-M   'P 1'
#
loop_
_entity.id
_entity.type
_entity.pdbx_description
1 polymer ?
#
loop_
_entity_poly.entity_id
_entity_poly.type
_entity_poly.pdbx_seq_one_letter_code
_entity_poly.pdbx_strand_id
1 'polypeptide(L)'
;MTSGQQTLRKIQSLEQLYRRGYHSDMIDTTIEQLIAREQTQAKQAFARLTATLHEFEERYQFSSEDFYRQFQAGELGDEADFFEWSAFYQMWLATQEQINLLNAAGG
;
A
#
# COMPACT_ATOMS: atom_id res chain seq x y z
N MET A 1 -8.39 4.44 23.80
CA MET A 1 -8.50 3.46 22.69
C MET A 1 -8.33 4.22 21.39
N THR A 2 -7.51 3.74 20.45
CA THR A 2 -7.28 4.44 19.18
C THR A 2 -8.49 4.25 18.24
N SER A 3 -8.78 5.23 17.39
CA SER A 3 -9.89 5.19 16.42
C SER A 3 -9.87 3.90 15.57
N GLY A 4 -8.67 3.44 15.18
CA GLY A 4 -8.49 2.20 14.41
C GLY A 4 -8.97 0.94 15.12
N GLN A 5 -8.74 0.81 16.44
CA GLN A 5 -9.22 -0.36 17.19
C GLN A 5 -10.75 -0.44 17.24
N GLN A 6 -11.43 0.71 17.26
CA GLN A 6 -12.89 0.75 17.23
C GLN A 6 -13.44 0.37 15.85
N THR A 7 -12.83 0.86 14.78
CA THR A 7 -13.22 0.48 13.41
C THR A 7 -13.04 -1.01 13.17
N LEU A 8 -11.92 -1.60 13.58
CA LEU A 8 -11.68 -3.04 13.43
C LEU A 8 -12.76 -3.89 14.13
N ARG A 9 -13.16 -3.51 15.35
CA ARG A 9 -14.24 -4.20 16.07
C ARG A 9 -15.57 -4.14 15.32
N LYS A 10 -15.89 -3.00 14.69
CA LYS A 10 -17.11 -2.86 13.88
C LYS A 10 -17.08 -3.81 12.67
N ILE A 11 -15.95 -3.88 11.97
CA ILE A 11 -15.76 -4.79 10.83
C ILE A 11 -15.91 -6.25 11.28
N GLN A 12 -15.31 -6.64 12.41
CA GLN A 12 -15.44 -7.99 12.97
C GLN A 12 -16.89 -8.35 13.33
N SER A 13 -17.68 -7.40 13.83
CA SER A 13 -19.10 -7.63 14.07
C SER A 13 -19.87 -7.86 12.76
N LEU A 14 -19.59 -7.08 11.71
CA LEU A 14 -20.21 -7.28 10.39
C LEU A 14 -19.83 -8.65 9.80
N GLU A 15 -18.57 -9.02 9.89
CA GLU A 15 -18.08 -10.34 9.47
C GLU A 15 -18.84 -11.48 10.18
N GLN A 16 -19.02 -11.39 11.50
CA GLN A 16 -19.76 -12.39 12.27
C GLN A 16 -21.24 -12.48 11.88
N LEU A 17 -21.87 -11.36 11.52
CA LEU A 17 -23.25 -11.35 11.01
C LEU A 17 -23.33 -12.10 9.68
N TYR A 18 -22.43 -11.78 8.75
CA TYR A 18 -22.36 -12.43 7.43
C TYR A 18 -22.11 -13.94 7.55
N ARG A 19 -21.21 -14.36 8.44
CA ARG A 19 -20.96 -15.79 8.73
C ARG A 19 -22.19 -16.53 9.26
N ARG A 20 -23.15 -15.82 9.85
CA ARG A 20 -24.40 -16.40 10.38
C ARG A 20 -25.56 -16.34 9.36
N GLY A 21 -25.29 -15.92 8.12
CA GLY A 21 -26.28 -15.84 7.05
C GLY A 21 -27.08 -14.54 7.01
N TYR A 22 -26.70 -13.53 7.81
CA TYR A 22 -27.27 -12.19 7.65
C TYR A 22 -26.60 -11.47 6.48
N HIS A 23 -27.40 -11.00 5.52
CA HIS A 23 -26.94 -10.23 4.37
C HIS A 23 -27.68 -8.90 4.28
N SER A 24 -27.01 -7.88 3.74
CA SER A 24 -27.58 -6.57 3.54
C SER A 24 -27.00 -5.92 2.29
N ASP A 25 -27.82 -5.71 1.28
CA ASP A 25 -27.43 -5.06 0.01
C ASP A 25 -26.75 -3.70 0.23
N MET A 26 -27.20 -2.96 1.26
CA MET A 26 -26.61 -1.69 1.64
C MET A 26 -25.16 -1.87 2.11
N ILE A 27 -24.90 -2.88 2.96
CA ILE A 27 -23.55 -3.17 3.45
C ILE A 27 -22.69 -3.65 2.27
N ASP A 28 -23.20 -4.54 1.44
CA ASP A 28 -22.48 -5.08 0.28
C ASP A 28 -22.03 -3.95 -0.66
N THR A 29 -22.98 -3.12 -1.09
CA THR A 29 -22.71 -1.98 -1.98
C THR A 29 -21.74 -0.98 -1.34
N THR A 30 -21.87 -0.72 -0.04
CA THR A 30 -21.00 0.24 0.66
C THR A 30 -19.57 -0.28 0.79
N ILE A 31 -19.40 -1.57 1.11
CA ILE A 31 -18.07 -2.20 1.19
C ILE A 31 -17.42 -2.23 -0.19
N GLU A 32 -18.15 -2.57 -1.25
CA GLU A 32 -17.64 -2.54 -2.62
C GLU A 32 -17.14 -1.13 -3.01
N GLN A 33 -17.95 -0.10 -2.75
CA GLN A 33 -17.56 1.29 -3.02
C GLN A 33 -16.34 1.73 -2.21
N LEU A 34 -16.25 1.31 -0.94
CA LEU A 34 -15.11 1.62 -0.09
C LEU A 34 -13.83 0.97 -0.64
N ILE A 35 -13.87 -0.32 -0.98
CA ILE A 35 -12.73 -1.03 -1.56
C ILE A 35 -12.31 -0.41 -2.89
N ALA A 36 -13.25 -0.09 -3.79
CA ALA A 36 -12.95 0.54 -5.07
C ALA A 36 -12.28 1.91 -4.91
N ARG A 37 -12.70 2.69 -3.91
CA ARG A 37 -12.08 3.98 -3.57
C ARG A 37 -10.66 3.80 -3.05
N GLU A 38 -10.44 2.89 -2.11
CA GLU A 38 -9.11 2.61 -1.56
C GLU A 38 -8.16 2.09 -2.65
N GLN A 39 -8.64 1.21 -3.55
CA GLN A 39 -7.86 0.73 -4.70
C GLN A 39 -7.45 1.88 -5.62
N THR A 40 -8.36 2.81 -5.91
CA THR A 40 -8.08 3.97 -6.77
C THR A 40 -7.02 4.86 -6.14
N GLN A 41 -7.13 5.13 -4.84
CA GLN A 41 -6.15 5.94 -4.12
C GLN A 41 -4.77 5.27 -4.06
N ALA A 42 -4.72 3.97 -3.75
CA ALA A 42 -3.48 3.21 -3.71
C ALA A 42 -2.80 3.16 -5.09
N LYS A 43 -3.55 2.93 -6.17
CA LYS A 43 -3.02 2.94 -7.55
C LYS A 43 -2.46 4.31 -7.94
N GLN A 44 -3.11 5.40 -7.54
CA GLN A 44 -2.59 6.76 -7.78
C GLN A 44 -1.29 7.02 -7.00
N ALA A 45 -1.22 6.59 -5.73
CA ALA A 45 0.00 6.70 -4.94
C ALA A 45 1.14 5.88 -5.55
N PHE A 46 0.86 4.64 -5.96
CA PHE A 46 1.80 3.75 -6.62
C PHE A 46 2.36 4.35 -7.91
N ALA A 47 1.50 4.94 -8.75
CA ALA A 47 1.93 5.59 -9.99
C ALA A 47 2.86 6.78 -9.72
N ARG A 48 2.58 7.60 -8.70
CA ARG A 48 3.44 8.72 -8.29
C ARG A 48 4.78 8.23 -7.78
N LEU A 49 4.78 7.24 -6.89
CA LEU A 49 6.00 6.64 -6.34
C LEU A 49 6.86 6.00 -7.45
N THR A 50 6.22 5.29 -8.39
CA THR A 50 6.92 4.71 -9.55
C THR A 50 7.62 5.80 -10.38
N ALA A 51 6.94 6.93 -10.64
CA ALA A 51 7.54 8.04 -11.37
C ALA A 51 8.73 8.65 -10.60
N THR A 52 8.57 8.89 -9.29
CA THR A 52 9.66 9.40 -8.43
C THR A 52 10.86 8.45 -8.40
N LEU A 53 10.63 7.15 -8.25
CA LEU A 53 11.70 6.15 -8.29
C LEU A 53 12.42 6.16 -9.64
N HIS A 54 11.69 6.28 -10.75
CA HIS A 54 12.28 6.34 -12.07
C HIS A 54 13.24 7.52 -12.25
N GLU A 55 12.93 8.69 -11.67
CA GLU A 55 13.84 9.85 -11.70
C GLU A 55 15.17 9.57 -10.97
N PHE A 56 15.14 8.83 -9.85
CA PHE A 56 16.36 8.38 -9.17
C PHE A 56 17.11 7.34 -10.01
N GLU A 57 16.39 6.38 -10.60
CA GLU A 57 16.98 5.33 -11.43
C GLU A 57 17.70 5.92 -12.64
N GLU A 58 17.11 6.92 -13.30
CA GLU A 58 17.75 7.63 -14.41
C GLU A 58 18.95 8.47 -13.95
N ARG A 59 18.86 9.14 -12.80
CA ARG A 59 19.94 9.97 -12.27
C ARG A 59 21.17 9.14 -11.92
N TYR A 60 20.97 8.01 -11.25
CA TYR A 60 22.05 7.19 -10.69
C TYR A 60 22.41 5.99 -11.57
N GLN A 61 21.61 5.68 -12.61
CA GLN A 61 21.80 4.54 -13.50
C GLN A 61 21.78 3.18 -12.75
N PHE A 62 20.94 3.10 -11.71
CA PHE A 62 20.68 1.91 -10.90
C PHE A 62 19.19 1.61 -10.89
N SER A 63 18.79 0.35 -10.84
CA SER A 63 17.41 0.02 -10.49
C SER A 63 17.16 0.30 -9.00
N SER A 64 15.93 0.69 -8.63
CA SER A 64 15.60 0.94 -7.21
C SER A 64 15.76 -0.32 -6.35
N GLU A 65 15.53 -1.50 -6.94
CA GLU A 65 15.73 -2.79 -6.26
C GLU A 65 17.21 -3.04 -5.95
N ASP A 66 18.10 -2.86 -6.93
CA ASP A 66 19.54 -3.06 -6.75
C ASP A 66 20.14 -2.01 -5.82
N PHE A 67 19.69 -0.76 -5.94
CA PHE A 67 20.03 0.33 -5.04
C PHE A 67 19.65 -0.03 -3.61
N TYR A 68 18.39 -0.42 -3.37
CA TYR A 68 17.90 -0.71 -2.03
C TYR A 68 18.63 -1.89 -1.38
N ARG A 69 18.94 -2.93 -2.15
CA ARG A 69 19.73 -4.08 -1.66
C ARG A 69 21.13 -3.66 -1.19
N GLN A 70 21.83 -2.84 -1.97
CA GLN A 70 23.17 -2.35 -1.61
C GLN A 70 23.12 -1.33 -0.46
N PHE A 71 22.11 -0.46 -0.44
CA PHE A 71 21.88 0.50 0.65
C PHE A 71 21.68 -0.23 1.99
N GLN A 72 20.86 -1.28 2.02
CA GLN A 72 20.64 -2.11 3.21
C GLN A 72 21.88 -2.89 3.64
N ALA A 73 22.77 -3.24 2.70
CA ALA A 73 24.04 -3.89 3.00
C ALA A 73 25.10 -2.90 3.56
N GLY A 74 24.82 -1.60 3.56
CA GLY A 74 25.78 -0.56 3.95
C GLY A 74 26.91 -0.37 2.93
N GLU A 75 26.69 -0.78 1.68
CA GLU A 75 27.66 -0.70 0.59
C GLU A 75 27.63 0.65 -0.14
N LEU A 76 26.63 1.48 0.14
CA LEU A 76 26.45 2.82 -0.43
C LEU A 76 26.82 3.92 0.58
N GLY A 77 27.12 5.10 0.04
CA GLY A 77 27.46 6.29 0.83
C GLY A 77 26.32 6.81 1.69
N ASP A 78 26.60 7.89 2.41
CA ASP A 78 25.68 8.59 3.32
C ASP A 78 25.00 9.81 2.69
N GLU A 79 24.87 9.78 1.37
CA GLU A 79 24.24 10.85 0.60
C GLU A 79 22.75 10.98 0.98
N ALA A 80 22.29 12.22 1.20
CA ALA A 80 20.91 12.50 1.60
C ALA A 80 19.89 11.93 0.60
N ASP A 81 20.21 11.99 -0.70
CA ASP A 81 19.41 11.42 -1.79
C ASP A 81 19.20 9.90 -1.63
N PHE A 82 20.17 9.15 -1.08
CA PHE A 82 20.01 7.72 -0.86
C PHE A 82 19.03 7.40 0.26
N PHE A 83 19.03 8.18 1.34
CA PHE A 83 18.01 8.03 2.39
C PHE A 83 16.61 8.31 1.84
N GLU A 84 16.48 9.38 1.05
CA GLU A 84 15.20 9.74 0.43
C GLU A 84 14.72 8.67 -0.57
N TRP A 85 15.61 8.19 -1.44
CA TRP A 85 15.31 7.11 -2.38
C TRP A 85 14.89 5.83 -1.65
N SER A 86 15.59 5.46 -0.56
CA SER A 86 15.24 4.30 0.24
C SER A 86 13.83 4.40 0.86
N ALA A 87 13.44 5.59 1.32
CA ALA A 87 12.13 5.85 1.87
C ALA A 87 11.05 5.73 0.79
N PHE A 88 11.26 6.31 -0.39
CA PHE A 88 10.33 6.17 -1.51
C PHE A 88 10.18 4.72 -1.96
N TYR A 89 11.27 3.95 -1.99
CA TYR A 89 11.20 2.54 -2.37
C TYR A 89 10.44 1.70 -1.35
N GLN A 90 10.65 1.94 -0.05
CA GLN A 90 9.86 1.31 1.01
C GLN A 90 8.37 1.65 0.91
N MET A 91 8.03 2.92 0.65
CA MET A 91 6.64 3.35 0.44
C MET A 91 6.03 2.67 -0.79
N TRP A 92 6.81 2.50 -1.85
CA TRP A 92 6.38 1.81 -3.07
C TRP A 92 6.06 0.33 -2.80
N LEU A 93 6.94 -0.38 -2.09
CA LEU A 93 6.71 -1.77 -1.67
C LEU A 93 5.45 -1.92 -0.82
N ALA A 94 5.29 -1.06 0.19
CA ALA A 94 4.10 -1.08 1.06
C ALA A 94 2.81 -0.78 0.28
N THR A 95 2.86 0.16 -0.68
CA THR A 95 1.71 0.48 -1.54
C THR A 95 1.37 -0.69 -2.46
N GLN A 96 2.37 -1.38 -3.00
CA GLN A 96 2.17 -2.58 -3.82
C GLN A 96 1.50 -3.70 -3.01
N GLU A 97 1.95 -3.95 -1.78
CA GLU A 97 1.34 -4.92 -0.87
C GLU A 97 -0.12 -4.55 -0.56
N GLN A 98 -0.40 -3.28 -0.26
CA GLN A 98 -1.75 -2.78 -0.05
C GLN A 98 -2.66 -3.03 -1.26
N ILE A 99 -2.18 -2.74 -2.48
CA ILE A 99 -2.94 -2.99 -3.72
C ILE A 99 -3.25 -4.49 -3.87
N ASN A 100 -2.27 -5.36 -3.60
CA ASN A 100 -2.47 -6.81 -3.69
C ASN A 100 -3.56 -7.29 -2.72
N LEU A 101 -3.55 -6.82 -1.47
CA LEU A 101 -4.58 -7.13 -0.48
C LEU A 101 -5.96 -6.63 -0.89
N LEU A 102 -6.05 -5.40 -1.39
CA LEU A 102 -7.31 -4.81 -1.84
C LEU A 102 -7.88 -5.49 -3.09
N ASN A 103 -7.04 -5.98 -4.00
CA ASN A 103 -7.49 -6.73 -5.18
C ASN A 103 -7.99 -8.13 -4.79
N ALA A 104 -7.35 -8.79 -3.82
CA ALA A 104 -7.80 -10.09 -3.32
C ALA A 104 -9.17 -10.03 -2.63
N ALA A 105 -9.55 -8.87 -2.09
CA ALA A 105 -10.85 -8.66 -1.44
C ALA A 105 -12.02 -8.42 -2.42
N GLY A 106 -11.73 -8.09 -3.68
CA GLY A 106 -12.74 -7.76 -4.71
C GLY A 106 -12.87 -8.80 -5.83
N GLY A 107 -12.22 -9.96 -5.69
CA GLY A 107 -12.23 -11.07 -6.66
C GLY A 107 -13.11 -12.23 -6.21
#